data_AF-A0A923CA06-F1
#
_entry.id   AF-A0A923CA06-F1
#
_cell.length_a   1.000
_cell.length_b   1.000
_cell.length_c   1.000
_cell.angle_alpha   90.00
_cell.angle_beta   90.00
_cell.angle_gamma   90.00
#
_symmetry.space_group_name_H-M   'P 1'
#
loop_
_entity.id
_entity.type
_entity.pdbx_description
1 polymer ?
#
loop_
_entity_poly.entity_id
_entity_poly.type
_entity_poly.pdbx_seq_one_letter_code
_entity_poly.pdbx_strand_id
1 'polypeptide(L)'
;MATPSGAAPRDLGQREPSRCARRRRRTVPELAAIHRTARGETSATDDPDTPAETKLTRTKQAWARDGKFLTGRVARPESERLPPGQHRVKDWPVLDLGLQPEIALSNWTLDIDGLVDRPLHWRWDDLMAQEPATEVSDIHCVTTWSRYDNRWDGVATRTILDLAHPKPEAGFVVLHSYDGYTTNLTLADFASEDAILAHSWEGRPITGEHGGPLRLVLPKLYFWKSAKWLKRIEFTPENRPGFWEVRGYHDRGDPWREERYSDD
;
A
#
# COMPACT_ATOMS: atom_id res chain seq x y z
N MET A 1 18.44 -76.45 -10.93
CA MET A 1 17.08 -77.02 -11.07
C MET A 1 16.08 -75.88 -10.87
N ALA A 2 15.12 -75.79 -11.79
CA ALA A 2 13.82 -75.12 -11.73
C ALA A 2 13.71 -73.59 -11.50
N THR A 3 13.54 -72.84 -12.59
CA THR A 3 12.43 -71.86 -12.80
C THR A 3 11.09 -72.62 -12.98
N PRO A 4 9.90 -72.01 -13.28
CA PRO A 4 9.44 -70.60 -13.34
C PRO A 4 8.09 -70.39 -12.57
N SER A 5 7.49 -69.19 -12.51
CA SER A 5 6.34 -68.75 -13.34
C SER A 5 5.49 -67.84 -12.41
N GLY A 6 5.00 -66.65 -12.72
CA GLY A 6 4.38 -66.16 -13.95
C GLY A 6 2.85 -66.12 -13.74
N ALA A 7 2.25 -64.93 -13.57
CA ALA A 7 0.82 -64.68 -13.85
C ALA A 7 0.52 -63.17 -13.93
N ALA A 8 0.03 -62.76 -15.09
CA ALA A 8 -0.45 -61.42 -15.43
C ALA A 8 -1.90 -61.17 -14.93
N PRO A 9 -2.33 -59.90 -14.75
CA PRO A 9 -3.74 -59.59 -14.60
C PRO A 9 -4.48 -59.52 -15.95
N ARG A 10 -5.74 -59.95 -15.89
CA ARG A 10 -6.67 -60.19 -16.98
C ARG A 10 -7.39 -58.93 -17.48
N ASP A 11 -7.89 -59.14 -18.68
CA ASP A 11 -8.49 -58.27 -19.68
C ASP A 11 -9.87 -57.67 -19.35
N LEU A 12 -10.17 -56.66 -20.16
CA LEU A 12 -11.32 -55.80 -20.40
C LEU A 12 -12.72 -56.39 -20.17
N GLY A 13 -13.57 -55.60 -19.49
CA GLY A 13 -15.02 -55.74 -19.48
C GLY A 13 -15.69 -54.49 -20.03
N GLN A 14 -16.04 -54.52 -21.31
CA GLN A 14 -16.84 -53.52 -22.03
C GLN A 14 -18.26 -53.40 -21.44
N ARG A 15 -18.78 -52.18 -21.31
CA ARG A 15 -20.22 -51.92 -21.16
C ARG A 15 -20.64 -50.86 -22.18
N GLU A 16 -21.52 -51.27 -23.08
CA GLU A 16 -22.18 -50.44 -24.09
C GLU A 16 -23.37 -49.63 -23.54
N PRO A 17 -23.87 -48.61 -24.28
CA PRO A 17 -24.53 -47.44 -23.72
C PRO A 17 -26.06 -47.52 -23.70
N SER A 18 -26.68 -46.98 -22.64
CA SER A 18 -28.12 -46.84 -22.55
C SER A 18 -28.62 -45.59 -23.29
N ARG A 19 -29.50 -45.82 -24.27
CA ARG A 19 -30.30 -44.82 -24.97
C ARG A 19 -31.21 -44.06 -24.00
N CYS A 20 -31.20 -42.72 -24.04
CA CYS A 20 -32.34 -41.90 -23.62
C CYS A 20 -32.64 -40.83 -24.67
N ALA A 21 -33.92 -40.50 -24.79
CA ALA A 21 -34.59 -40.16 -26.03
C ALA A 21 -34.37 -38.72 -26.53
N ARG A 22 -34.36 -38.61 -27.87
CA ARG A 22 -34.48 -37.36 -28.64
C ARG A 22 -35.72 -36.58 -28.20
N ARG A 23 -35.54 -35.40 -27.60
CA ARG A 23 -36.56 -34.34 -27.57
C ARG A 23 -36.19 -33.24 -28.54
N ARG A 24 -37.19 -32.86 -29.33
CA ARG A 24 -37.14 -31.98 -30.49
C ARG A 24 -36.72 -30.57 -30.08
N ARG A 25 -35.83 -29.97 -30.88
CA ARG A 25 -35.50 -28.55 -30.85
C ARG A 25 -36.79 -27.74 -31.05
N ARG A 26 -37.18 -26.97 -30.05
CA ARG A 26 -38.10 -25.83 -30.21
C ARG A 26 -37.24 -24.58 -30.26
N THR A 27 -37.15 -23.99 -31.43
CA THR A 27 -36.79 -22.59 -31.63
C THR A 27 -37.83 -21.72 -30.93
N VAL A 28 -37.36 -20.82 -30.07
CA VAL A 28 -38.18 -19.76 -29.45
C VAL A 28 -37.55 -18.43 -29.88
N PRO A 29 -38.35 -17.42 -30.24
CA PRO A 29 -37.90 -16.27 -31.03
C PRO A 29 -37.02 -15.31 -30.22
N GLU A 30 -36.16 -14.64 -30.97
CA GLU A 30 -35.38 -13.46 -30.62
C GLU A 30 -36.25 -12.38 -29.96
N LEU A 31 -35.98 -12.09 -28.69
CA LEU A 31 -36.50 -10.93 -27.96
C LEU A 31 -35.38 -9.89 -27.86
N ALA A 32 -35.22 -9.14 -28.95
CA ALA A 32 -34.52 -7.87 -28.94
C ALA A 32 -35.44 -6.83 -28.27
N ALA A 33 -35.08 -6.37 -27.07
CA ALA A 33 -35.25 -4.98 -26.62
C ALA A 33 -34.77 -4.81 -25.18
N ILE A 34 -34.32 -3.58 -24.91
CA ILE A 34 -34.02 -2.98 -23.61
C ILE A 34 -32.61 -3.30 -23.10
N HIS A 35 -31.67 -2.41 -23.42
CA HIS A 35 -30.77 -1.70 -22.48
C HIS A 35 -29.85 -0.79 -23.32
N ARG A 36 -30.39 0.34 -23.82
CA ARG A 36 -29.54 1.51 -24.12
C ARG A 36 -29.40 2.29 -22.83
N THR A 37 -28.53 1.81 -21.95
CA THR A 37 -28.05 2.60 -20.82
C THR A 37 -26.93 3.49 -21.34
N ALA A 38 -27.04 4.76 -21.02
CA ALA A 38 -26.09 5.80 -21.33
C ALA A 38 -24.65 5.36 -21.02
N ARG A 39 -23.72 5.77 -21.88
CA ARG A 39 -22.31 5.91 -21.48
C ARG A 39 -22.28 6.98 -20.38
N GLY A 40 -22.44 6.55 -19.14
CA GLY A 40 -22.00 7.33 -17.99
C GLY A 40 -20.50 7.12 -17.89
N GLU A 41 -19.74 8.16 -18.22
CA GLU A 41 -18.43 8.36 -17.63
C GLU A 41 -18.62 8.24 -16.12
N THR A 42 -18.16 7.15 -15.52
CA THR A 42 -17.99 7.09 -14.07
C THR A 42 -16.82 8.00 -13.77
N SER A 43 -17.13 9.29 -13.54
CA SER A 43 -16.25 10.20 -12.83
C SER A 43 -15.80 9.50 -11.56
N ALA A 44 -14.50 9.50 -11.30
CA ALA A 44 -13.95 9.12 -10.01
C ALA A 44 -14.81 9.77 -8.93
N THR A 45 -15.31 8.94 -8.02
CA THR A 45 -16.10 9.36 -6.87
C THR A 45 -15.43 10.53 -6.16
N ASP A 46 -16.13 11.67 -6.08
CA ASP A 46 -15.81 12.74 -5.14
C ASP A 46 -16.03 12.19 -3.72
N ASP A 47 -15.03 11.47 -3.20
CA ASP A 47 -14.98 11.12 -1.80
C ASP A 47 -14.79 12.42 -1.01
N PRO A 48 -15.75 12.84 -0.17
CA PRO A 48 -15.70 14.12 0.55
C PRO A 48 -14.47 14.24 1.47
N ASP A 49 -13.82 13.13 1.80
CA ASP A 49 -12.61 13.10 2.63
C ASP A 49 -11.32 13.28 1.81
N THR A 50 -11.37 13.41 0.48
CA THR A 50 -10.17 13.65 -0.34
C THR A 50 -9.64 15.09 -0.14
N PRO A 51 -8.33 15.28 0.11
CA PRO A 51 -7.75 16.61 0.27
C PRO A 51 -7.95 17.49 -0.97
N ALA A 52 -8.28 18.75 -0.75
CA ALA A 52 -8.43 19.74 -1.82
C ALA A 52 -7.13 19.96 -2.60
N GLU A 53 -7.26 20.31 -3.89
CA GLU A 53 -6.10 20.56 -4.74
C GLU A 53 -5.36 21.85 -4.33
N THR A 54 -4.04 21.76 -4.12
CA THR A 54 -3.20 22.91 -3.75
C THR A 54 -2.16 23.24 -4.83
N LYS A 55 -1.50 24.39 -4.70
CA LYS A 55 -0.39 24.79 -5.59
C LYS A 55 0.72 23.73 -5.63
N LEU A 56 1.01 23.11 -4.48
CA LEU A 56 1.99 22.03 -4.40
C LEU A 56 1.54 20.81 -5.21
N THR A 57 0.28 20.39 -5.05
CA THR A 57 -0.30 19.27 -5.80
C THR A 57 -0.24 19.49 -7.30
N ARG A 58 -0.66 20.65 -7.80
CA ARG A 58 -0.58 20.99 -9.23
C ARG A 58 0.85 20.97 -9.77
N THR A 59 1.79 21.50 -8.99
CA THR A 59 3.21 21.56 -9.38
C THR A 59 3.80 20.15 -9.48
N LYS A 60 3.47 19.28 -8.53
CA LYS A 60 3.93 17.90 -8.47
C LYS A 60 3.34 17.03 -9.60
N GLN A 61 2.06 17.22 -9.93
CA GLN A 61 1.45 16.59 -11.11
C GLN A 61 2.12 17.03 -12.41
N ALA A 62 2.51 18.30 -12.53
CA ALA A 62 3.27 18.76 -13.69
C ALA A 62 4.65 18.08 -13.77
N TRP A 63 5.37 17.96 -12.65
CA TRP A 63 6.64 17.23 -12.61
C TRP A 63 6.50 15.77 -13.03
N ALA A 64 5.40 15.11 -12.65
CA ALA A 64 5.10 13.75 -13.09
C ALA A 64 4.90 13.65 -14.59
N ARG A 65 4.07 14.52 -15.18
CA ARG A 65 3.87 14.57 -16.64
C ARG A 65 5.16 14.85 -17.42
N ASP A 66 6.05 15.63 -16.84
CA ASP A 66 7.30 16.03 -17.49
C ASP A 66 8.47 15.05 -17.22
N GLY A 67 8.26 13.96 -16.46
CA GLY A 67 9.31 13.00 -16.12
C GLY A 67 10.46 13.61 -15.31
N LYS A 68 10.19 14.63 -14.50
CA LYS A 68 11.23 15.43 -13.84
C LYS A 68 12.02 14.60 -12.82
N PHE A 69 13.35 14.77 -12.80
CA PHE A 69 14.29 14.13 -11.86
C PHE A 69 14.66 12.66 -12.13
N LEU A 70 14.22 12.09 -13.25
CA LEU A 70 14.70 10.79 -13.71
C LEU A 70 16.14 10.92 -14.25
N THR A 71 17.02 10.01 -13.82
CA THR A 71 18.39 9.91 -14.32
C THR A 71 18.58 8.76 -15.30
N GLY A 72 17.67 7.79 -15.30
CA GLY A 72 17.76 6.56 -16.11
C GLY A 72 18.75 5.54 -15.57
N ARG A 73 19.14 5.66 -14.29
CA ARG A 73 20.15 4.81 -13.64
C ARG A 73 19.49 3.95 -12.58
N VAL A 74 19.74 2.65 -12.60
CA VAL A 74 19.38 1.75 -11.50
C VAL A 74 20.59 1.59 -10.58
N ALA A 75 20.43 1.95 -9.30
CA ALA A 75 21.44 1.70 -8.27
C ALA A 75 20.95 0.61 -7.31
N ARG A 76 21.84 0.18 -6.41
CA ARG A 76 21.53 -0.82 -5.38
C ARG A 76 21.90 -0.31 -3.98
N PRO A 77 21.06 -0.51 -2.95
CA PRO A 77 21.33 -0.05 -1.59
C PRO A 77 22.65 -0.58 -1.02
N GLU A 78 23.06 -1.80 -1.41
CA GLU A 78 24.24 -2.47 -0.87
C GLU A 78 25.56 -1.83 -1.35
N SER A 79 25.53 -1.14 -2.49
CA SER A 79 26.70 -0.46 -3.07
C SER A 79 26.63 1.07 -2.96
N GLU A 80 25.42 1.62 -2.87
CA GLU A 80 25.18 3.07 -2.88
C GLU A 80 24.12 3.45 -1.84
N ARG A 81 24.54 4.25 -0.85
CA ARG A 81 23.64 4.78 0.20
C ARG A 81 22.74 5.92 -0.31
N LEU A 82 23.12 6.61 -1.39
CA LEU A 82 22.32 7.68 -1.97
C LEU A 82 21.65 7.18 -3.26
N PRO A 83 20.31 7.13 -3.33
CA PRO A 83 19.63 6.70 -4.56
C PRO A 83 19.87 7.67 -5.73
N PRO A 84 19.67 7.20 -6.98
CA PRO A 84 19.84 8.02 -8.18
C PRO A 84 18.96 9.27 -8.16
N GLY A 85 19.52 10.39 -8.62
CA GLY A 85 18.82 11.68 -8.66
C GLY A 85 18.59 12.33 -7.29
N GLN A 86 19.16 11.78 -6.20
CA GLN A 86 19.04 12.35 -4.86
C GLN A 86 20.25 13.22 -4.48
N HIS A 87 20.03 14.22 -3.62
CA HIS A 87 21.06 14.97 -2.91
C HIS A 87 20.82 14.92 -1.41
N ARG A 88 21.89 14.95 -0.61
CA ARG A 88 21.78 14.90 0.85
C ARG A 88 21.39 16.25 1.44
N VAL A 89 20.44 16.26 2.37
CA VAL A 89 20.10 17.40 3.21
C VAL A 89 20.45 17.14 4.67
N LYS A 90 20.58 18.21 5.46
CA LYS A 90 20.81 18.14 6.93
C LYS A 90 19.50 18.30 7.69
N ASP A 91 18.71 19.28 7.28
CA ASP A 91 17.40 19.57 7.87
C ASP A 91 16.38 18.52 7.41
N TRP A 92 15.24 18.44 8.10
CA TRP A 92 14.09 17.64 7.69
C TRP A 92 13.07 18.56 7.01
N PRO A 93 12.97 18.58 5.67
CA PRO A 93 12.04 19.48 4.99
C PRO A 93 10.59 19.10 5.27
N VAL A 94 9.77 20.11 5.56
CA VAL A 94 8.31 19.94 5.65
C VAL A 94 7.71 19.98 4.25
N LEU A 95 7.13 18.86 3.84
CA LEU A 95 6.31 18.74 2.65
C LEU A 95 4.98 18.09 3.05
N ASP A 96 3.89 18.83 2.98
CA ASP A 96 2.52 18.36 3.18
C ASP A 96 1.60 19.02 2.15
N LEU A 97 0.35 18.55 2.07
CA LEU A 97 -0.62 19.04 1.10
C LEU A 97 -1.09 20.47 1.40
N GLY A 98 -0.69 21.08 2.52
CA GLY A 98 -1.13 22.40 2.98
C GLY A 98 -2.19 22.34 4.08
N LEU A 99 -2.64 21.15 4.48
CA LEU A 99 -3.50 20.93 5.64
C LEU A 99 -2.69 20.22 6.73
N GLN A 100 -2.71 20.77 7.94
CA GLN A 100 -2.05 20.18 9.11
C GLN A 100 -3.11 20.04 10.22
N PRO A 101 -3.73 18.85 10.37
CA PRO A 101 -4.76 18.64 11.37
C PRO A 101 -4.18 18.80 12.78
N GLU A 102 -4.89 19.53 13.64
CA GLU A 102 -4.58 19.60 15.06
C GLU A 102 -5.25 18.42 15.77
N ILE A 103 -4.46 17.41 16.13
CA ILE A 103 -4.97 16.16 16.70
C ILE A 103 -4.57 16.07 18.17
N ALA A 104 -5.52 16.38 19.06
CA ALA A 104 -5.34 16.16 20.48
C ALA A 104 -5.27 14.66 20.77
N LEU A 105 -4.31 14.22 21.60
CA LEU A 105 -4.10 12.80 21.93
C LEU A 105 -5.34 12.12 22.52
N SER A 106 -6.19 12.87 23.23
CA SER A 106 -7.47 12.37 23.77
C SER A 106 -8.50 11.96 22.70
N ASN A 107 -8.37 12.56 21.51
CA ASN A 107 -9.26 12.36 20.36
C ASN A 107 -8.60 11.49 19.29
N TRP A 108 -7.31 11.19 19.44
CA TRP A 108 -6.58 10.36 18.51
C TRP A 108 -7.05 8.91 18.60
N THR A 109 -7.26 8.29 17.44
CA THR A 109 -7.60 6.88 17.28
C THR A 109 -6.91 6.32 16.04
N LEU A 110 -6.60 5.03 16.08
CA LEU A 110 -6.13 4.26 14.93
C LEU A 110 -7.02 3.03 14.75
N ASP A 111 -7.70 2.96 13.61
CA ASP A 111 -8.47 1.78 13.20
C ASP A 111 -7.59 0.84 12.37
N ILE A 112 -7.55 -0.45 12.73
CA ILE A 112 -6.92 -1.50 11.93
C ILE A 112 -7.99 -2.50 11.53
N ASP A 113 -8.34 -2.57 10.25
CA ASP A 113 -9.52 -3.30 9.78
C ASP A 113 -9.37 -3.86 8.35
N GLY A 114 -10.51 -4.24 7.75
CA GLY A 114 -10.57 -4.86 6.42
C GLY A 114 -10.38 -6.37 6.51
N LEU A 115 -9.47 -6.91 5.71
CA LEU A 115 -9.16 -8.35 5.65
C LEU A 115 -8.24 -8.78 6.79
N VAL A 116 -8.74 -8.68 8.02
CA VAL A 116 -8.08 -9.12 9.26
C VAL A 116 -9.03 -10.02 10.06
N ASP A 117 -8.49 -10.99 10.79
CA ASP A 117 -9.29 -11.83 11.70
C ASP A 117 -9.60 -11.11 13.02
N ARG A 118 -8.77 -10.14 13.42
CA ARG A 118 -8.90 -9.38 14.66
C ARG A 118 -8.82 -7.88 14.37
N PRO A 119 -9.94 -7.21 14.04
CA PRO A 119 -9.93 -5.76 13.89
C PRO A 119 -9.58 -5.09 15.22
N LEU A 120 -8.80 -4.00 15.16
CA LEU A 120 -8.33 -3.26 16.33
C LEU A 120 -8.80 -1.81 16.24
N HIS A 121 -9.12 -1.23 17.39
CA HIS A 121 -9.37 0.19 17.54
C HIS A 121 -8.52 0.68 18.69
N TRP A 122 -7.47 1.45 18.38
CA TRP A 122 -6.52 1.94 19.37
C TRP A 122 -6.78 3.39 19.71
N ARG A 123 -6.81 3.70 21.00
CA ARG A 123 -6.59 5.04 21.53
C ARG A 123 -5.09 5.25 21.77
N TRP A 124 -4.72 6.48 22.09
CA TRP A 124 -3.31 6.83 22.30
C TRP A 124 -2.63 5.94 23.35
N ASP A 125 -3.31 5.67 24.47
CA ASP A 125 -2.78 4.82 25.53
C ASP A 125 -2.60 3.37 25.08
N ASP A 126 -3.44 2.86 24.18
CA ASP A 126 -3.30 1.52 23.62
C ASP A 126 -2.04 1.41 22.75
N LEU A 127 -1.77 2.43 21.93
CA LEU A 127 -0.54 2.51 21.14
C LEU A 127 0.70 2.54 22.05
N MET A 128 0.67 3.38 23.09
CA MET A 128 1.80 3.52 24.02
C MET A 128 2.02 2.30 24.91
N ALA A 129 1.02 1.42 25.04
CA ALA A 129 1.11 0.16 25.77
C ALA A 129 1.73 -0.99 24.94
N GLN A 130 1.95 -0.81 23.64
CA GLN A 130 2.57 -1.82 22.79
C GLN A 130 4.07 -1.94 23.05
N GLU A 131 4.66 -3.03 22.58
CA GLU A 131 6.11 -3.21 22.62
C GLU A 131 6.82 -2.08 21.86
N PRO A 132 7.70 -1.31 22.50
CA PRO A 132 8.38 -0.19 21.85
C PRO A 132 9.42 -0.71 20.86
N ALA A 133 9.46 -0.08 19.69
CA ALA A 133 10.46 -0.30 18.66
C ALA A 133 11.25 1.00 18.43
N THR A 134 12.54 0.84 18.10
CA THR A 134 13.41 1.94 17.68
C THR A 134 14.07 1.55 16.36
N GLU A 135 13.91 2.39 15.34
CA GLU A 135 14.52 2.19 14.03
C GLU A 135 15.39 3.39 13.66
N VAL A 136 16.54 3.13 13.05
CA VAL A 136 17.41 4.18 12.49
C VAL A 136 17.45 3.99 10.99
N SER A 137 16.92 4.97 10.25
CA SER A 137 16.75 4.83 8.81
C SER A 137 17.06 6.12 8.04
N ASP A 138 17.36 5.96 6.76
CA ASP A 138 17.41 7.08 5.84
C ASP A 138 15.99 7.42 5.34
N ILE A 139 15.80 8.67 4.92
CA ILE A 139 14.61 9.15 4.24
C ILE A 139 15.01 9.48 2.81
N HIS A 140 14.22 9.03 1.83
CA HIS A 140 14.37 9.41 0.43
C HIS A 140 13.08 10.08 -0.04
N CYS A 141 13.14 11.36 -0.36
CA CYS A 141 11.99 12.08 -0.91
C CYS A 141 12.04 12.06 -2.44
N VAL A 142 10.87 11.88 -3.06
CA VAL A 142 10.70 11.96 -4.51
C VAL A 142 11.07 13.33 -5.08
N THR A 143 11.11 14.36 -4.25
CA THR A 143 11.54 15.72 -4.64
C THR A 143 13.05 15.92 -4.54
N THR A 144 13.83 14.87 -4.83
CA THR A 144 15.29 14.84 -4.98
C THR A 144 16.15 14.92 -3.72
N TRP A 145 15.60 14.97 -2.52
CA TRP A 145 16.40 15.06 -1.29
C TRP A 145 16.39 13.78 -0.48
N SER A 146 17.49 13.51 0.23
CA SER A 146 17.61 12.43 1.20
C SER A 146 18.18 12.92 2.53
N ARG A 147 17.64 12.44 3.66
CA ARG A 147 18.17 12.71 5.00
C ARG A 147 18.63 11.40 5.62
N TYR A 148 19.83 11.40 6.20
CA TYR A 148 20.45 10.21 6.76
C TYR A 148 20.21 10.06 8.26
N ASP A 149 20.29 8.81 8.73
CA ASP A 149 20.41 8.45 10.15
C ASP A 149 19.28 9.05 11.03
N ASN A 150 18.03 8.95 10.55
CA ASN A 150 16.86 9.40 11.31
C ASN A 150 16.51 8.33 12.34
N ARG A 151 16.55 8.68 13.62
CA ARG A 151 16.09 7.79 14.68
C ARG A 151 14.59 7.99 14.94
N TRP A 152 13.86 6.89 14.85
CA TRP A 152 12.43 6.79 15.09
C TRP A 152 12.16 5.94 16.32
N ASP A 153 11.22 6.36 17.16
CA ASP A 153 10.68 5.51 18.23
C ASP A 153 9.16 5.40 18.05
N GLY A 154 8.62 4.20 18.25
CA GLY A 154 7.25 3.87 17.91
C GLY A 154 6.90 2.40 18.08
N VAL A 155 6.00 1.91 17.22
CA VAL A 155 5.55 0.51 17.20
C VAL A 155 5.86 -0.07 15.82
N ALA A 156 6.51 -1.24 15.77
CA ALA A 156 6.81 -1.90 14.50
C ALA A 156 5.51 -2.27 13.76
N THR A 157 5.49 -2.17 12.43
CA THR A 157 4.31 -2.60 11.65
C THR A 157 4.04 -4.09 11.81
N ARG A 158 5.08 -4.90 12.04
CA ARG A 158 4.95 -6.33 12.35
C ARG A 158 4.11 -6.60 13.59
N THR A 159 4.20 -5.75 14.62
CA THR A 159 3.32 -5.84 15.80
C THR A 159 1.84 -5.71 15.40
N ILE A 160 1.52 -4.87 14.41
CA ILE A 160 0.14 -4.77 13.87
C ILE A 160 -0.26 -6.08 13.19
N LEU A 161 0.62 -6.66 12.37
CA LEU A 161 0.36 -7.92 11.67
C LEU A 161 0.11 -9.06 12.67
N ASP A 162 0.94 -9.14 13.71
CA ASP A 162 0.86 -10.16 14.75
C ASP A 162 -0.40 -10.03 15.62
N LEU A 163 -0.92 -8.81 15.81
CA LEU A 163 -2.13 -8.58 16.60
C LEU A 163 -3.41 -8.71 15.76
N ALA A 164 -3.40 -8.16 14.55
CA ALA A 164 -4.58 -8.09 13.69
C ALA A 164 -4.86 -9.40 12.94
N HIS A 165 -3.84 -10.23 12.71
CA HIS A 165 -3.92 -11.49 11.96
C HIS A 165 -4.55 -11.26 10.56
N PRO A 166 -3.82 -10.68 9.60
CA PRO A 166 -4.31 -10.51 8.23
C PRO A 166 -4.73 -11.84 7.62
N LYS A 167 -5.86 -11.82 6.91
CA LYS A 167 -6.38 -13.01 6.22
C LYS A 167 -5.50 -13.35 5.01
N PRO A 168 -5.47 -14.62 4.55
CA PRO A 168 -4.68 -15.03 3.39
C PRO A 168 -4.98 -14.27 2.10
N GLU A 169 -6.20 -13.72 1.99
CA GLU A 169 -6.62 -12.92 0.85
C GLU A 169 -6.09 -11.47 0.90
N ALA A 170 -5.55 -11.00 2.03
CA ALA A 170 -4.99 -9.66 2.15
C ALA A 170 -3.68 -9.56 1.36
N GLY A 171 -3.72 -8.88 0.21
CA GLY A 171 -2.54 -8.63 -0.62
C GLY A 171 -1.93 -7.23 -0.40
N PHE A 172 -2.73 -6.31 0.13
CA PHE A 172 -2.41 -4.88 0.18
C PHE A 172 -2.90 -4.23 1.47
N VAL A 173 -2.36 -3.05 1.74
CA VAL A 173 -2.77 -2.16 2.82
C VAL A 173 -3.03 -0.77 2.24
N VAL A 174 -4.15 -0.16 2.62
CA VAL A 174 -4.46 1.24 2.36
C VAL A 174 -4.34 2.01 3.67
N LEU A 175 -3.49 3.02 3.67
CA LEU A 175 -3.32 3.94 4.78
C LEU A 175 -4.23 5.14 4.59
N HIS A 176 -4.91 5.54 5.66
CA HIS A 176 -5.77 6.72 5.67
C HIS A 176 -5.31 7.67 6.77
N SER A 177 -5.28 8.95 6.44
CA SER A 177 -4.74 10.01 7.29
C SER A 177 -5.84 10.97 7.73
N TYR A 178 -5.63 11.69 8.83
CA TYR A 178 -6.59 12.67 9.35
C TYR A 178 -6.78 13.89 8.43
N ASP A 179 -5.84 14.16 7.53
CA ASP A 179 -5.94 15.23 6.53
C ASP A 179 -6.66 14.78 5.25
N GLY A 180 -7.12 13.52 5.19
CA GLY A 180 -7.71 12.90 4.01
C GLY A 180 -6.72 12.18 3.10
N TYR A 181 -5.41 12.29 3.37
CA TYR A 181 -4.40 11.65 2.55
C TYR A 181 -4.49 10.12 2.61
N THR A 182 -4.47 9.49 1.44
CA THR A 182 -4.39 8.03 1.31
C THR A 182 -3.17 7.60 0.51
N THR A 183 -2.63 6.43 0.84
CA THR A 183 -1.59 5.77 0.03
C THR A 183 -1.68 4.26 0.21
N ASN A 184 -1.32 3.54 -0.85
CA ASN A 184 -1.35 2.08 -0.92
C ASN A 184 0.04 1.48 -0.77
N LEU A 185 0.07 0.28 -0.20
CA LEU A 185 1.25 -0.55 -0.04
C LEU A 185 0.92 -1.99 -0.35
N THR A 186 1.89 -2.74 -0.87
CA THR A 186 1.80 -4.20 -0.81
C THR A 186 1.88 -4.64 0.64
N LEU A 187 1.24 -5.77 0.98
CA LEU A 187 1.37 -6.33 2.33
C LEU A 187 2.83 -6.64 2.66
N ALA A 188 3.63 -7.04 1.67
CA ALA A 188 5.06 -7.31 1.81
C ALA A 188 5.87 -6.06 2.17
N ASP A 189 5.62 -4.92 1.51
CA ASP A 189 6.30 -3.66 1.84
C ASP A 189 5.91 -3.19 3.25
N PHE A 190 4.62 -3.29 3.62
CA PHE A 190 4.15 -2.97 4.97
C PHE A 190 4.76 -3.90 6.05
N ALA A 191 5.04 -5.17 5.72
CA ALA A 191 5.68 -6.15 6.59
C ALA A 191 7.21 -6.05 6.68
N SER A 192 7.80 -5.01 6.09
CA SER A 192 9.26 -4.78 6.14
C SER A 192 9.78 -4.66 7.57
N GLU A 193 11.02 -5.10 7.77
CA GLU A 193 11.68 -5.14 9.09
C GLU A 193 11.88 -3.76 9.70
N ASP A 194 12.12 -2.78 8.84
CA ASP A 194 12.44 -1.40 9.15
C ASP A 194 11.21 -0.47 9.07
N ALA A 195 10.01 -1.03 8.94
CA ALA A 195 8.76 -0.30 8.89
C ALA A 195 8.21 -0.04 10.31
N ILE A 196 7.91 1.21 10.61
CA ILE A 196 7.53 1.64 11.97
C ILE A 196 6.40 2.68 11.94
N LEU A 197 5.43 2.52 12.84
CA LEU A 197 4.48 3.56 13.24
C LEU A 197 5.16 4.45 14.29
N ALA A 198 5.78 5.53 13.82
CA ALA A 198 6.60 6.41 14.64
C ALA A 198 5.78 7.51 15.30
N HIS A 199 5.93 7.65 16.63
CA HIS A 199 5.41 8.78 17.40
C HIS A 199 6.52 9.77 17.79
N SER A 200 7.78 9.33 17.78
CA SER A 200 8.94 10.14 18.14
C SER A 200 10.01 10.12 17.04
N TRP A 201 10.74 11.23 16.95
CA TRP A 201 11.89 11.43 16.08
C TRP A 201 13.00 12.15 16.86
N GLU A 202 14.22 11.61 16.81
CA GLU A 202 15.39 12.16 17.50
C GLU A 202 15.14 12.40 19.01
N GLY A 203 14.49 11.43 19.67
CA GLY A 203 14.20 11.45 21.10
C GLY A 203 13.11 12.44 21.53
N ARG A 204 12.39 13.05 20.60
CA ARG A 204 11.28 13.98 20.87
C ARG A 204 10.02 13.55 20.14
N PRO A 205 8.81 13.89 20.65
CA PRO A 205 7.58 13.69 19.89
C PRO A 205 7.65 14.34 18.51
N ILE A 206 7.11 13.66 17.49
CA ILE A 206 7.05 14.21 16.14
C ILE A 206 6.15 15.46 16.15
N THR A 207 6.62 16.55 15.55
CA THR A 207 5.85 17.79 15.46
C THR A 207 4.64 17.62 14.53
N GLY A 208 3.62 18.46 14.71
CA GLY A 208 2.42 18.43 13.86
C GLY A 208 2.75 18.50 12.36
N GLU A 209 3.61 19.43 11.94
CA GLU A 209 4.08 19.60 10.55
C GLU A 209 4.77 18.35 9.97
N HIS A 210 5.40 17.54 10.82
CA HIS A 210 6.08 16.31 10.44
C HIS A 210 5.18 15.07 10.53
N GLY A 211 3.89 15.24 10.83
CA GLY A 211 2.91 14.17 10.85
C GLY A 211 2.58 13.62 12.24
N GLY A 212 2.95 14.33 13.30
CA GLY A 212 2.58 13.96 14.67
C GLY A 212 1.06 14.07 14.89
N PRO A 213 0.45 13.23 15.75
CA PRO A 213 1.14 12.45 16.78
C PRO A 213 1.66 11.08 16.31
N LEU A 214 1.19 10.56 15.18
CA LEU A 214 1.64 9.28 14.63
C LEU A 214 1.76 9.33 13.11
N ARG A 215 2.86 8.79 12.58
CA ARG A 215 3.05 8.57 11.15
C ARG A 215 3.61 7.19 10.87
N LEU A 216 3.40 6.69 9.66
CA LEU A 216 4.20 5.58 9.15
C LEU A 216 5.56 6.09 8.68
N VAL A 217 6.60 5.28 8.85
CA VAL A 217 7.90 5.41 8.22
C VAL A 217 8.23 4.09 7.50
N LEU A 218 8.52 4.19 6.20
CA LEU A 218 8.91 3.10 5.31
C LEU A 218 10.21 3.47 4.59
N PRO A 219 11.38 3.04 5.08
CA PRO A 219 12.66 3.48 4.55
C PRO A 219 12.94 3.01 3.10
N LYS A 220 12.40 1.85 2.73
CA LYS A 220 12.62 1.22 1.42
C LYS A 220 11.91 1.93 0.27
N LEU A 221 10.93 2.80 0.55
CA LEU A 221 10.14 3.49 -0.46
C LEU A 221 10.32 5.00 -0.34
N TYR A 222 9.99 5.72 -1.41
CA TYR A 222 9.94 7.16 -1.37
C TYR A 222 8.96 7.65 -0.30
N PHE A 223 9.34 8.74 0.36
CA PHE A 223 8.72 9.18 1.61
C PHE A 223 7.25 9.64 1.50
N TRP A 224 6.67 9.72 0.30
CA TRP A 224 5.22 9.93 0.18
C TRP A 224 4.42 8.71 0.63
N LYS A 225 5.00 7.50 0.55
CA LYS A 225 4.42 6.26 1.07
C LYS A 225 4.39 6.20 2.60
N SER A 226 5.21 7.03 3.26
CA SER A 226 5.26 7.18 4.72
C SER A 226 4.19 8.16 5.19
N ALA A 227 2.91 7.73 5.21
CA ALA A 227 1.75 8.58 5.52
C ALA A 227 1.87 9.30 6.87
N LYS A 228 1.51 10.60 6.89
CA LYS A 228 1.44 11.45 8.10
C LYS A 228 0.08 11.32 8.77
N TRP A 229 -0.01 11.63 10.07
CA TRP A 229 -1.29 11.72 10.78
C TRP A 229 -2.17 10.48 10.59
N LEU A 230 -1.59 9.30 10.85
CA LEU A 230 -2.25 8.05 10.52
C LEU A 230 -3.54 7.88 11.36
N LYS A 231 -4.63 7.52 10.68
CA LYS A 231 -5.98 7.36 11.22
C LYS A 231 -6.51 5.93 11.05
N ARG A 232 -6.20 5.27 9.93
CA ARG A 232 -6.68 3.91 9.65
C ARG A 232 -5.72 3.13 8.75
N ILE A 233 -5.61 1.83 9.02
CA ILE A 233 -4.86 0.83 8.26
C ILE A 233 -5.87 -0.22 7.80
N GLU A 234 -6.22 -0.19 6.52
CA GLU A 234 -7.21 -1.09 5.92
C GLU A 234 -6.51 -2.18 5.10
N PHE A 235 -6.72 -3.44 5.45
CA PHE A 235 -6.20 -4.58 4.70
C PHE A 235 -7.16 -4.94 3.55
N THR A 236 -6.65 -5.03 2.32
CA THR A 236 -7.47 -5.22 1.11
C THR A 236 -6.94 -6.37 0.22
N PRO A 237 -7.81 -7.00 -0.59
CA PRO A 237 -7.36 -8.08 -1.48
C PRO A 237 -6.66 -7.55 -2.73
N GLU A 238 -7.08 -6.38 -3.17
CA GLU A 238 -6.61 -5.73 -4.38
C GLU A 238 -5.96 -4.40 -4.04
N ASN A 239 -5.03 -3.99 -4.90
CA ASN A 239 -4.40 -2.69 -4.81
C ASN A 239 -5.43 -1.57 -5.03
N ARG A 240 -5.39 -0.54 -4.19
CA ARG A 240 -6.24 0.65 -4.31
C ARG A 240 -5.38 1.91 -4.29
N PRO A 241 -4.99 2.45 -5.45
CA PRO A 241 -4.12 3.61 -5.55
C PRO A 241 -4.63 4.79 -4.69
N GLY A 242 -3.71 5.41 -3.95
CA GLY A 242 -4.01 6.54 -3.09
C GLY A 242 -3.88 7.89 -3.78
N PHE A 243 -3.61 8.93 -2.99
CA PHE A 243 -3.66 10.31 -3.43
C PHE A 243 -2.63 10.64 -4.52
N TRP A 244 -1.36 10.25 -4.36
CA TRP A 244 -0.32 10.57 -5.34
C TRP A 244 -0.32 9.59 -6.51
N GLU A 245 -0.70 8.35 -6.26
CA GLU A 245 -0.69 7.26 -7.23
C GLU A 245 -1.72 7.51 -8.34
N VAL A 246 -2.89 8.05 -8.01
CA VAL A 246 -3.86 8.53 -9.03
C VAL A 246 -3.48 9.86 -9.67
N ARG A 247 -2.36 10.47 -9.26
CA ARG A 247 -1.88 11.79 -9.71
C ARG A 247 -0.53 11.73 -10.43
N GLY A 248 -0.20 10.57 -10.99
CA GLY A 248 0.96 10.36 -11.85
C GLY A 248 2.24 9.96 -11.11
N TYR A 249 2.18 9.71 -9.80
CA TYR A 249 3.30 9.09 -9.09
C TYR A 249 3.25 7.57 -9.24
N HIS A 250 4.42 6.93 -9.16
CA HIS A 250 4.54 5.49 -9.29
C HIS A 250 3.75 4.76 -8.20
N ASP A 251 3.18 3.60 -8.53
CA ASP A 251 2.33 2.84 -7.62
C ASP A 251 3.09 2.28 -6.41
N ARG A 252 4.30 1.75 -6.59
CA ARG A 252 5.16 1.23 -5.51
C ARG A 252 6.10 2.28 -4.90
N GLY A 253 7.02 2.85 -5.70
CA GLY A 253 7.79 4.03 -5.27
C GLY A 253 9.18 3.71 -4.73
N ASP A 254 9.88 2.71 -5.26
CA ASP A 254 11.25 2.36 -4.92
C ASP A 254 12.29 3.41 -5.39
N PRO A 255 13.05 4.05 -4.47
CA PRO A 255 13.96 5.11 -4.83
C PRO A 255 15.22 4.63 -5.56
N TRP A 256 15.65 3.38 -5.39
CA TRP A 256 16.82 2.83 -6.09
C TRP A 256 16.54 2.46 -7.53
N ARG A 257 15.27 2.17 -7.83
CA ARG A 257 14.77 1.88 -9.17
C ARG A 257 14.26 3.12 -9.90
N GLU A 258 14.36 4.29 -9.27
CA GLU A 258 13.77 5.54 -9.77
C GLU A 258 12.28 5.43 -10.10
N GLU A 259 11.53 4.61 -9.37
CA GLU A 259 10.08 4.48 -9.48
C GLU A 259 9.41 5.78 -8.98
N ARG A 260 9.48 6.87 -9.76
CA ARG A 260 9.00 8.20 -9.38
C ARG A 260 7.59 8.43 -9.93
N TYR A 261 7.34 8.07 -11.18
CA TYR A 261 6.09 8.35 -11.88
C TYR A 261 5.40 7.11 -12.43
N SER A 262 4.14 7.25 -12.83
CA SER A 262 3.28 6.13 -13.25
C SER A 262 3.76 5.37 -14.49
N ASP A 263 4.64 5.99 -15.27
CA ASP A 263 5.09 5.47 -16.56
C ASP A 263 6.44 4.72 -16.45
N ASP A 264 7.02 4.66 -15.25
CA ASP A 264 8.30 4.01 -14.92
C ASP A 264 8.15 2.54 -14.50
#